data_AF-A0A1M6ZUZ5-F1
#
_entry.id   AF-A0A1M6ZUZ5-F1
#
_cell.length_a   1.000
_cell.length_b   1.000
_cell.length_c   1.000
_cell.angle_alpha   90.00
_cell.angle_beta   90.00
_cell.angle_gamma   90.00
#
_symmetry.space_group_name_H-M   'P 1'
#
loop_
_entity.id
_entity.type
_entity.pdbx_description
1 polymer ?
#
loop_
_entity_poly.entity_id
_entity_poly.type
_entity_poly.pdbx_seq_one_letter_code
_entity_poly.pdbx_strand_id
1 'polypeptide(L)'
;MPSFKKYLSLVALLFLMSCQSELQEQDDNPQTTVTNVSPLTTYLQRVAMVSTVQDNVIDRSSYCTIKFPYTVTVNNEKIAVNTAADYQKVTDNINANTYDDDIVKIDFPVTMVYYNYIEKNIQNETDFNVLIDYWNLHPDLLSKINGLNINYPITINIYDSASQIAGSASIVSDLAFFNFIKNLNSNQYISLKYPIAIRDYNNQTKSIASNLEFENAIKYAIDYCPENNIVTLDFVETLTKGAWGIPYFFDNSEKTATYSGYSFVFKSDQSVVATKGAVSETGQWETTVQYGVKQLKINFNTELLGKLNGNWKLFEFNNSQIRLRDVSNSTKYLYFEKK
;
A
#
# COMPACT_ATOMS: atom_id res chain seq x y z
N MET A 1 -23.29 65.82 -40.64
CA MET A 1 -23.65 64.54 -39.98
C MET A 1 -23.23 63.38 -40.88
N PRO A 2 -22.02 62.84 -40.77
CA PRO A 2 -21.69 61.55 -41.34
C PRO A 2 -22.12 60.43 -40.38
N SER A 3 -22.57 59.34 -40.98
CA SER A 3 -23.37 58.27 -40.40
C SER A 3 -22.69 57.50 -39.27
N PHE A 4 -23.37 57.45 -38.13
CA PHE A 4 -23.08 56.60 -36.95
C PHE A 4 -23.18 55.08 -37.23
N LYS A 5 -23.46 54.67 -38.48
CA LYS A 5 -23.71 53.27 -38.86
C LYS A 5 -22.45 52.46 -39.22
N LYS A 6 -21.27 53.06 -39.34
CA LYS A 6 -20.02 52.32 -39.65
C LYS A 6 -19.22 51.88 -38.42
N TYR A 7 -19.50 52.41 -37.24
CA TYR A 7 -18.82 51.99 -35.99
C TYR A 7 -19.55 50.87 -35.24
N LEU A 8 -20.82 50.60 -35.59
CA LEU A 8 -21.60 49.54 -34.94
C LEU A 8 -21.16 48.11 -35.35
N SER A 9 -20.40 47.97 -36.44
CA SER A 9 -19.88 46.67 -36.88
C SER A 9 -18.53 46.30 -36.25
N LEU A 10 -17.85 47.24 -35.57
CA LEU A 10 -16.55 46.98 -34.94
C LEU A 10 -16.65 46.67 -33.44
N VAL A 11 -17.79 46.98 -32.80
CA VAL A 11 -18.03 46.69 -31.37
C VAL A 11 -18.62 45.30 -31.15
N ALA A 12 -19.24 44.69 -32.18
CA ALA A 12 -19.80 43.35 -32.08
C ALA A 12 -18.76 42.21 -32.20
N LEU A 13 -17.52 42.51 -32.65
CA LEU A 13 -16.47 41.51 -32.83
C LEU A 13 -15.48 41.42 -31.64
N LEU A 14 -15.59 42.30 -30.65
CA LEU A 14 -14.70 42.34 -29.47
C LEU A 14 -15.23 41.56 -28.27
N PHE A 15 -16.38 40.90 -28.38
CA PHE A 15 -16.97 40.08 -27.31
C PHE A 15 -16.71 38.58 -27.42
N LEU A 16 -15.88 38.12 -28.38
CA LEU A 16 -15.54 36.70 -28.54
C LEU A 16 -14.15 36.32 -28.02
N MET A 17 -13.48 37.22 -27.29
CA MET A 17 -12.20 36.95 -26.61
C MET A 17 -12.37 36.86 -25.10
N SER A 18 -13.47 36.26 -24.62
CA SER A 18 -13.40 35.55 -23.34
C SER A 18 -12.64 34.24 -23.61
N CYS A 19 -11.31 34.31 -23.63
CA CYS A 19 -10.55 33.14 -23.20
C CYS A 19 -11.05 32.86 -21.78
N GLN A 20 -11.93 31.87 -21.64
CA GLN A 20 -12.10 31.20 -20.38
C GLN A 20 -10.67 30.89 -19.90
N SER A 21 -10.24 31.51 -18.81
CA SER A 21 -9.22 30.90 -17.97
C SER A 21 -9.93 29.75 -17.25
N GLU A 22 -10.28 28.70 -17.98
CA GLU A 22 -10.45 27.38 -17.38
C GLU A 22 -9.03 26.89 -17.05
N LEU A 23 -8.45 27.47 -16.01
CA LEU A 23 -7.75 26.63 -15.06
C LEU A 23 -8.87 25.82 -14.42
N GLN A 24 -9.25 24.74 -15.10
CA GLN A 24 -9.87 23.63 -14.41
C GLN A 24 -8.79 23.21 -13.42
N GLU A 25 -8.87 23.70 -12.18
CA GLU A 25 -8.33 22.95 -11.07
C GLU A 25 -8.91 21.56 -11.27
N GLN A 26 -8.06 20.65 -11.72
CA GLN A 26 -8.44 19.27 -11.86
C GLN A 26 -8.72 18.82 -10.45
N ASP A 27 -10.00 18.87 -10.07
CA ASP A 27 -10.50 18.39 -8.81
C ASP A 27 -10.39 16.87 -8.88
N ASP A 28 -9.16 16.39 -8.66
CA ASP A 28 -8.81 14.99 -8.53
C ASP A 28 -9.49 14.51 -7.24
N ASN A 29 -10.81 14.33 -7.28
CA ASN A 29 -11.55 13.81 -6.16
C ASN A 29 -11.04 12.38 -5.91
N PRO A 30 -10.25 12.15 -4.84
CA PRO A 30 -9.66 10.83 -4.59
C PRO A 30 -10.73 9.78 -4.25
N GLN A 31 -11.97 10.21 -4.01
CA GLN A 31 -13.09 9.30 -3.81
C GLN A 31 -13.51 8.58 -5.09
N THR A 32 -13.12 9.07 -6.27
CA THR A 32 -13.48 8.47 -7.57
C THR A 32 -12.27 8.22 -8.47
N THR A 33 -11.23 9.05 -8.38
CA THR A 33 -10.04 8.99 -9.25
C THR A 33 -8.83 8.46 -8.50
N VAL A 34 -8.12 7.53 -9.12
CA VAL A 34 -6.92 6.87 -8.58
C VAL A 34 -5.74 7.18 -9.52
N THR A 35 -4.64 7.65 -8.96
CA THR A 35 -3.40 8.00 -9.67
C THR A 35 -2.25 7.12 -9.23
N ASN A 36 -1.13 7.11 -9.96
CA ASN A 36 0.03 6.30 -9.61
C ASN A 36 0.67 6.61 -8.24
N VAL A 37 0.38 7.78 -7.65
CA VAL A 37 0.85 8.19 -6.32
C VAL A 37 -0.22 8.08 -5.23
N SER A 38 -1.47 7.79 -5.58
CA SER A 38 -2.53 7.68 -4.58
C SER A 38 -2.32 6.49 -3.62
N PRO A 39 -2.72 6.61 -2.35
CA PRO A 39 -2.75 5.53 -1.37
C PRO A 39 -3.33 4.22 -1.91
N LEU A 40 -4.52 4.32 -2.50
CA LEU A 40 -5.28 3.17 -2.98
C LEU A 40 -4.52 2.38 -4.03
N THR A 41 -3.73 3.02 -4.91
CA THR A 41 -2.86 2.34 -5.88
C THR A 41 -1.91 1.36 -5.19
N THR A 42 -1.23 1.80 -4.13
CA THR A 42 -0.29 0.92 -3.40
C THR A 42 -1.01 -0.24 -2.72
N TYR A 43 -2.23 -0.02 -2.21
CA TYR A 43 -3.00 -1.08 -1.59
C TYR A 43 -3.55 -2.08 -2.60
N LEU A 44 -4.09 -1.61 -3.73
CA LEU A 44 -4.60 -2.46 -4.80
C LEU A 44 -3.49 -3.35 -5.38
N GLN A 45 -2.30 -2.78 -5.60
CA GLN A 45 -1.14 -3.57 -6.03
C GLN A 45 -0.83 -4.68 -5.02
N ARG A 46 -0.82 -4.36 -3.72
CA ARG A 46 -0.51 -5.32 -2.64
C ARG A 46 -1.59 -6.36 -2.43
N VAL A 47 -2.87 -6.05 -2.62
CA VAL A 47 -3.93 -7.05 -2.64
C VAL A 47 -3.67 -8.09 -3.76
N ALA A 48 -3.17 -7.62 -4.90
CA ALA A 48 -2.88 -8.45 -6.07
C ALA A 48 -1.49 -9.11 -6.07
N MET A 49 -0.66 -8.96 -5.03
CA MET A 49 0.66 -9.62 -4.96
C MET A 49 0.54 -11.13 -4.75
N VAL A 50 1.64 -11.87 -4.94
CA VAL A 50 1.72 -13.30 -4.55
C VAL A 50 1.72 -13.39 -3.03
N SER A 51 0.97 -14.34 -2.45
CA SER A 51 1.05 -14.61 -1.01
C SER A 51 2.31 -15.43 -0.74
N THR A 52 3.15 -14.94 0.17
CA THR A 52 4.50 -15.48 0.43
C THR A 52 4.69 -15.90 1.88
N VAL A 53 3.62 -15.93 2.68
CA VAL A 53 3.71 -16.22 4.12
C VAL A 53 3.19 -17.61 4.46
N GLN A 54 2.50 -18.28 3.54
CA GLN A 54 1.81 -19.54 3.82
C GLN A 54 2.79 -20.72 3.96
N ASP A 55 3.93 -20.69 3.27
CA ASP A 55 5.01 -21.67 3.37
C ASP A 55 6.11 -21.29 4.35
N ASN A 56 5.90 -20.30 5.23
CA ASN A 56 6.87 -19.96 6.27
C ASN A 56 7.27 -21.17 7.15
N VAL A 57 6.41 -22.20 7.27
CA VAL A 57 6.73 -23.47 7.96
C VAL A 57 7.81 -24.28 7.23
N ILE A 58 8.02 -24.02 5.94
CA ILE A 58 8.98 -24.71 5.08
C ILE A 58 10.21 -23.84 4.86
N ASP A 59 10.02 -22.60 4.39
CA ASP A 59 11.10 -21.77 3.87
C ASP A 59 11.58 -20.69 4.86
N ARG A 60 10.80 -20.46 5.93
CA ARG A 60 11.04 -19.47 6.99
C ARG A 60 11.20 -18.04 6.45
N SER A 61 10.60 -17.73 5.31
CA SER A 61 10.76 -16.46 4.60
C SER A 61 9.42 -15.90 4.14
N SER A 62 9.15 -14.64 4.49
CA SER A 62 7.91 -13.98 4.08
C SER A 62 8.02 -13.19 2.78
N TYR A 63 9.13 -13.32 2.04
CA TYR A 63 9.42 -12.54 0.82
C TYR A 63 9.20 -13.32 -0.47
N CYS A 64 9.16 -14.64 -0.37
CA CYS A 64 9.03 -15.57 -1.48
C CYS A 64 8.23 -16.79 -1.04
N THR A 65 7.83 -17.62 -1.99
CA THR A 65 7.19 -18.90 -1.75
C THR A 65 7.68 -19.93 -2.74
N ILE A 66 7.63 -21.22 -2.41
CA ILE A 66 8.01 -22.29 -3.33
C ILE A 66 6.84 -22.64 -4.26
N LYS A 67 7.09 -22.61 -5.57
CA LYS A 67 6.11 -23.02 -6.60
C LYS A 67 5.81 -24.51 -6.48
N PHE A 68 4.53 -24.86 -6.32
CA PHE A 68 4.08 -26.25 -6.33
C PHE A 68 4.31 -26.94 -7.70
N PRO A 69 4.48 -28.28 -7.73
CA PRO A 69 4.69 -29.15 -6.58
C PRO A 69 6.18 -29.26 -6.19
N TYR A 70 6.45 -29.60 -4.94
CA TYR A 70 7.80 -29.90 -4.44
C TYR A 70 7.72 -30.93 -3.30
N THR A 71 8.87 -31.35 -2.78
CA THR A 71 8.96 -32.29 -1.67
C THR A 71 9.84 -31.70 -0.57
N VAL A 72 9.48 -31.98 0.67
CA VAL A 72 10.31 -31.67 1.84
C VAL A 72 10.56 -32.94 2.62
N THR A 73 11.68 -32.99 3.34
CA THR A 73 12.00 -34.03 4.30
C THR A 73 12.00 -33.41 5.70
N VAL A 74 11.18 -33.96 6.61
CA VAL A 74 11.11 -33.56 8.03
C VAL A 74 11.00 -34.81 8.89
N ASN A 75 11.74 -34.89 10.00
CA ASN A 75 11.77 -36.07 10.89
C ASN A 75 11.99 -37.42 10.16
N ASN A 76 12.85 -37.41 9.13
CA ASN A 76 13.13 -38.53 8.21
C ASN A 76 11.96 -39.01 7.34
N GLU A 77 10.83 -38.29 7.35
CA GLU A 77 9.68 -38.52 6.48
C GLU A 77 9.72 -37.57 5.27
N LYS A 78 9.48 -38.12 4.07
CA LYS A 78 9.33 -37.32 2.85
C LYS A 78 7.87 -36.96 2.63
N ILE A 79 7.59 -35.67 2.57
CA ILE A 79 6.25 -35.11 2.42
C ILE A 79 6.17 -34.39 1.06
N ALA A 80 5.27 -34.88 0.20
CA ALA A 80 4.96 -34.20 -1.06
C ALA A 80 3.99 -33.04 -0.81
N VAL A 81 4.36 -31.85 -1.28
CA VAL A 81 3.59 -30.61 -1.13
C VAL A 81 3.12 -30.17 -2.52
N ASN A 82 1.84 -30.39 -2.81
CA ASN A 82 1.22 -30.11 -4.10
C ASN A 82 0.31 -28.88 -4.06
N THR A 83 -0.19 -28.53 -2.87
CA THR A 83 -1.11 -27.42 -2.64
C THR A 83 -0.87 -26.81 -1.26
N ALA A 84 -1.43 -25.62 -1.00
CA ALA A 84 -1.35 -24.99 0.31
C ALA A 84 -1.97 -25.82 1.45
N ALA A 85 -2.92 -26.72 1.15
CA ALA A 85 -3.49 -27.62 2.14
C ALA A 85 -2.47 -28.66 2.66
N ASP A 86 -1.42 -28.95 1.90
CA ASP A 86 -0.38 -29.90 2.29
C ASP A 86 0.58 -29.34 3.34
N TYR A 87 0.59 -28.03 3.60
CA TYR A 87 1.36 -27.44 4.71
C TYR A 87 0.92 -28.00 6.06
N GLN A 88 -0.34 -28.40 6.21
CA GLN A 88 -0.81 -29.04 7.43
C GLN A 88 -0.09 -30.38 7.69
N LYS A 89 0.27 -31.14 6.65
CA LYS A 89 1.00 -32.41 6.81
C LYS A 89 2.40 -32.19 7.39
N VAL A 90 3.07 -31.11 6.96
CA VAL A 90 4.38 -30.74 7.49
C VAL A 90 4.25 -30.33 8.96
N THR A 91 3.28 -29.47 9.28
CA THR A 91 2.98 -29.06 10.66
C THR A 91 2.59 -30.23 11.57
N ASP A 92 1.81 -31.19 11.07
CA ASP A 92 1.40 -32.37 11.83
C ASP A 92 2.60 -33.28 12.12
N ASN A 93 3.52 -33.44 11.17
CA ASN A 93 4.75 -34.21 11.36
C ASN A 93 5.70 -33.53 12.37
N ILE A 94 5.83 -32.20 12.32
CA ILE A 94 6.56 -31.39 13.32
C ILE A 94 5.97 -31.59 14.72
N ASN A 95 4.64 -31.49 14.85
CA ASN A 95 3.99 -31.58 16.16
C ASN A 95 3.82 -33.02 16.69
N ALA A 96 4.24 -34.03 15.93
CA ALA A 96 4.07 -35.44 16.31
C ALA A 96 4.92 -35.83 17.51
N ASN A 97 6.01 -35.11 17.75
CA ASN A 97 6.91 -35.30 18.88
C ASN A 97 7.43 -33.93 19.32
N THR A 98 7.65 -33.77 20.63
CA THR A 98 8.07 -32.49 21.22
C THR A 98 9.53 -32.51 21.68
N TYR A 99 10.25 -33.59 21.38
CA TYR A 99 11.61 -33.85 21.88
C TYR A 99 12.64 -34.06 20.77
N ASP A 100 12.22 -34.01 19.50
CA ASP A 100 13.08 -34.04 18.33
C ASP A 100 13.42 -32.63 17.84
N ASP A 101 14.42 -32.58 16.97
CA ASP A 101 14.81 -31.37 16.27
C ASP A 101 14.08 -31.30 14.92
N ASP A 102 13.01 -30.51 14.88
CA ASP A 102 12.18 -30.31 13.69
C ASP A 102 12.91 -29.46 12.63
N ILE A 103 13.70 -30.13 11.80
CA ILE A 103 14.40 -29.50 10.69
C ILE A 103 13.71 -29.87 9.37
N VAL A 104 13.01 -28.91 8.79
CA VAL A 104 12.43 -29.04 7.45
C VAL A 104 13.52 -28.83 6.39
N LYS A 105 13.76 -29.85 5.57
CA LYS A 105 14.72 -29.81 4.45
C LYS A 105 13.97 -29.81 3.12
N ILE A 106 14.30 -28.87 2.24
CA ILE A 106 13.73 -28.80 0.90
C ILE A 106 14.47 -29.77 -0.02
N ASP A 107 13.74 -30.62 -0.74
CA ASP A 107 14.31 -31.47 -1.78
C ASP A 107 14.48 -30.63 -3.06
N PHE A 108 15.72 -30.21 -3.34
CA PHE A 108 16.08 -29.41 -4.51
C PHE A 108 16.20 -30.25 -5.80
N PRO A 109 16.04 -29.64 -7.00
CA PRO A 109 15.81 -28.22 -7.24
C PRO A 109 14.35 -27.79 -7.04
N VAL A 110 14.14 -26.52 -6.72
CA VAL A 110 12.81 -25.90 -6.62
C VAL A 110 12.74 -24.58 -7.39
N THR A 111 11.53 -24.07 -7.62
CA THR A 111 11.33 -22.72 -8.18
C THR A 111 10.71 -21.84 -7.12
N MET A 112 11.40 -20.76 -6.74
CA MET A 112 10.85 -19.72 -5.87
C MET A 112 10.03 -18.74 -6.70
N VAL A 113 8.93 -18.26 -6.11
CA VAL A 113 8.09 -17.17 -6.64
C VAL A 113 8.13 -16.02 -5.65
N TYR A 114 8.47 -14.83 -6.11
CA TYR A 114 8.52 -13.64 -5.26
C TYR A 114 7.15 -12.96 -5.18
N TYR A 115 6.98 -12.06 -4.21
CA TYR A 115 5.78 -11.21 -4.05
C TYR A 115 5.30 -10.53 -5.35
N ASN A 116 6.24 -10.25 -6.27
CA ASN A 116 6.03 -9.56 -7.55
C ASN A 116 5.96 -10.49 -8.77
N TYR A 117 5.70 -11.78 -8.57
CA TYR A 117 5.58 -12.82 -9.61
C TYR A 117 6.88 -13.17 -10.36
N ILE A 118 8.04 -12.67 -9.93
CA ILE A 118 9.32 -13.15 -10.46
C ILE A 118 9.53 -14.59 -10.00
N GLU A 119 9.88 -15.47 -10.94
CA GLU A 119 10.26 -16.84 -10.66
C GLU A 119 11.80 -16.99 -10.72
N LYS A 120 12.36 -17.70 -9.75
CA LYS A 120 13.79 -18.03 -9.71
C LYS A 120 13.98 -19.51 -9.42
N ASN A 121 14.71 -20.20 -10.29
CA ASN A 121 15.11 -21.58 -10.05
C ASN A 121 16.26 -21.63 -9.03
N ILE A 122 16.14 -22.50 -8.02
CA ILE A 122 17.12 -22.73 -6.96
C ILE A 122 17.58 -24.19 -7.04
N GLN A 123 18.88 -24.37 -7.26
CA GLN A 123 19.46 -25.68 -7.58
C GLN A 123 19.78 -26.51 -6.33
N ASN A 124 20.05 -25.85 -5.20
CA ASN A 124 20.54 -26.48 -3.98
C ASN A 124 20.33 -25.56 -2.76
N GLU A 125 20.63 -26.10 -1.58
CA GLU A 125 20.49 -25.40 -0.29
C GLU A 125 21.41 -24.18 -0.15
N THR A 126 22.60 -24.18 -0.78
CA THR A 126 23.50 -23.02 -0.74
C THR A 126 22.88 -21.83 -1.47
N ASP A 127 22.33 -22.06 -2.66
CA ASP A 127 21.65 -21.02 -3.44
C ASP A 127 20.38 -20.50 -2.73
N PHE A 128 19.69 -21.38 -2.00
CA PHE A 128 18.55 -21.01 -1.16
C PHE A 128 18.97 -20.10 -0.01
N ASN A 129 20.00 -20.46 0.75
CA ASN A 129 20.48 -19.65 1.88
C ASN A 129 20.93 -18.26 1.43
N VAL A 130 21.64 -18.15 0.30
CA VAL A 130 22.01 -16.85 -0.29
C VAL A 130 20.77 -15.99 -0.62
N LEU A 131 19.70 -16.61 -1.11
CA LEU A 131 18.45 -15.92 -1.38
C LEU A 131 17.79 -15.42 -0.09
N ILE A 132 17.74 -16.24 0.95
CA ILE A 132 17.15 -15.87 2.24
C ILE A 132 17.96 -14.75 2.91
N ASP A 133 19.29 -14.86 2.92
CA ASP A 133 20.18 -13.82 3.45
C ASP A 133 19.99 -12.47 2.75
N TYR A 134 19.83 -12.48 1.43
CA TYR A 134 19.51 -11.27 0.67
C TYR A 134 18.20 -10.62 1.13
N TRP A 135 17.14 -11.41 1.28
CA TRP A 135 15.84 -10.87 1.68
C TRP A 135 15.80 -10.38 3.14
N ASN A 136 16.59 -10.98 4.02
CA ASN A 136 16.73 -10.54 5.41
C ASN A 136 17.36 -9.13 5.53
N LEU A 137 18.01 -8.62 4.48
CA LEU A 137 18.49 -7.24 4.40
C LEU A 137 17.37 -6.23 4.07
N HIS A 138 16.17 -6.70 3.71
CA HIS A 138 15.03 -5.87 3.33
C HIS A 138 13.80 -6.13 4.23
N PRO A 139 13.93 -5.99 5.56
CA PRO A 139 12.91 -6.38 6.54
C PRO A 139 11.57 -5.64 6.41
N ASP A 140 11.59 -4.47 5.77
CA ASP A 140 10.46 -3.56 5.73
C ASP A 140 9.79 -3.50 4.36
N LEU A 141 10.06 -4.47 3.48
CA LEU A 141 9.34 -4.59 2.23
C LEU A 141 7.85 -4.79 2.51
N LEU A 142 6.99 -3.96 1.92
CA LEU A 142 5.56 -4.15 2.00
C LEU A 142 5.13 -5.40 1.23
N SER A 143 4.64 -6.39 1.98
CA SER A 143 4.14 -7.66 1.47
C SER A 143 2.69 -7.56 0.95
N LYS A 144 2.19 -8.68 0.43
CA LYS A 144 0.78 -8.82 0.05
C LYS A 144 -0.13 -8.47 1.24
N ILE A 145 -1.23 -7.79 0.95
CA ILE A 145 -2.35 -7.69 1.89
C ILE A 145 -3.16 -8.98 1.76
N ASN A 146 -2.94 -9.92 2.69
CA ASN A 146 -3.65 -11.19 2.75
C ASN A 146 -5.07 -11.01 3.31
N GLY A 147 -5.93 -12.03 3.15
CA GLY A 147 -7.30 -12.02 3.69
C GLY A 147 -8.31 -11.15 2.91
N LEU A 148 -7.95 -10.74 1.70
CA LEU A 148 -8.85 -10.07 0.75
C LEU A 148 -8.55 -10.56 -0.66
N ASN A 149 -9.48 -11.27 -1.29
CA ASN A 149 -9.37 -11.73 -2.67
C ASN A 149 -10.40 -11.02 -3.55
N ILE A 150 -9.99 -10.60 -4.74
CA ILE A 150 -10.90 -9.98 -5.71
C ILE A 150 -11.57 -11.08 -6.54
N ASN A 151 -12.88 -11.00 -6.72
CA ASN A 151 -13.60 -11.87 -7.63
C ASN A 151 -13.54 -11.24 -9.04
N TYR A 152 -12.67 -11.79 -9.88
CA TYR A 152 -12.51 -11.37 -11.27
C TYR A 152 -13.63 -11.92 -12.18
N PRO A 153 -13.90 -11.26 -13.32
CA PRO A 153 -13.24 -10.06 -13.83
C PRO A 153 -13.72 -8.76 -13.17
N ILE A 154 -12.85 -7.74 -13.13
CA ILE A 154 -13.21 -6.36 -12.80
C ILE A 154 -12.95 -5.44 -14.00
N THR A 155 -13.66 -4.32 -14.08
CA THR A 155 -13.43 -3.31 -15.13
C THR A 155 -12.81 -2.06 -14.52
N ILE A 156 -11.79 -1.53 -15.19
CA ILE A 156 -11.11 -0.30 -14.82
C ILE A 156 -11.24 0.68 -15.99
N ASN A 157 -11.80 1.86 -15.76
CA ASN A 157 -11.77 2.92 -16.75
C ASN A 157 -10.45 3.67 -16.64
N ILE A 158 -9.92 4.11 -17.77
CA ILE A 158 -8.60 4.74 -17.90
C ILE A 158 -8.77 6.05 -18.65
N TYR A 159 -8.10 7.09 -18.19
CA TYR A 159 -7.92 8.33 -18.91
C TYR A 159 -6.44 8.67 -18.94
N ASP A 160 -5.89 8.90 -20.13
CA ASP A 160 -4.50 9.33 -20.33
C ASP A 160 -4.49 10.81 -20.70
N SER A 161 -3.95 11.66 -19.83
CA SER A 161 -3.97 13.11 -20.01
C SER A 161 -3.02 13.61 -21.10
N ALA A 162 -1.98 12.85 -21.44
CA ALA A 162 -1.01 13.22 -22.47
C ALA A 162 -1.60 13.06 -23.87
N SER A 163 -2.34 11.97 -24.10
CA SER A 163 -3.02 11.69 -25.36
C SER A 163 -4.49 12.16 -25.38
N GLN A 164 -5.04 12.50 -24.22
CA GLN A 164 -6.45 12.83 -23.99
C GLN A 164 -7.40 11.70 -24.41
N ILE A 165 -6.94 10.45 -24.29
CA ILE A 165 -7.71 9.26 -24.67
C ILE A 165 -8.33 8.62 -23.42
N ALA A 166 -9.63 8.35 -23.50
CA ALA A 166 -10.33 7.50 -22.55
C ALA A 166 -10.42 6.06 -23.07
N GLY A 167 -10.32 5.10 -22.16
CA GLY A 167 -10.44 3.68 -22.45
C GLY A 167 -10.90 2.89 -21.24
N SER A 168 -10.92 1.57 -21.37
CA SER A 168 -11.16 0.67 -20.24
C SER A 168 -10.39 -0.64 -20.42
N ALA A 169 -10.12 -1.29 -19.30
CA ALA A 169 -9.48 -2.61 -19.25
C ALA A 169 -10.34 -3.57 -18.44
N SER A 170 -10.46 -4.81 -18.93
CA SER A 170 -10.99 -5.93 -18.17
C SER A 170 -9.82 -6.68 -17.53
N ILE A 171 -9.81 -6.76 -16.21
CA ILE A 171 -8.78 -7.43 -15.43
C ILE A 171 -9.33 -8.78 -14.97
N VAL A 172 -8.60 -9.86 -15.26
CA VAL A 172 -9.10 -11.24 -15.12
C VAL A 172 -8.38 -12.07 -14.05
N SER A 173 -7.32 -11.54 -13.44
CA SER A 173 -6.54 -12.23 -12.41
C SER A 173 -5.70 -11.26 -11.58
N ASP A 174 -5.22 -11.73 -10.42
CA ASP A 174 -4.29 -10.95 -9.58
C ASP A 174 -3.01 -10.58 -10.34
N LEU A 175 -2.42 -11.49 -11.13
CA LEU A 175 -1.24 -11.18 -11.95
C LEU A 175 -1.52 -10.06 -12.96
N ALA A 176 -2.68 -10.11 -13.63
CA ALA A 176 -3.08 -9.05 -14.55
C ALA A 176 -3.29 -7.72 -13.81
N PHE A 177 -3.89 -7.76 -12.62
CA PHE A 177 -4.13 -6.56 -11.83
C PHE A 177 -2.85 -5.94 -11.27
N PHE A 178 -1.97 -6.77 -10.72
CA PHE A 178 -0.66 -6.36 -10.22
C PHE A 178 0.14 -5.66 -11.30
N ASN A 179 0.23 -6.26 -12.50
CA ASN A 179 0.94 -5.67 -13.63
C ASN A 179 0.27 -4.40 -14.15
N PHE A 180 -1.06 -4.35 -14.18
CA PHE A 180 -1.80 -3.15 -14.57
C PHE A 180 -1.45 -1.97 -13.66
N ILE A 181 -1.54 -2.16 -12.34
CA ILE A 181 -1.23 -1.11 -11.36
C ILE A 181 0.26 -0.75 -11.36
N LYS A 182 1.16 -1.74 -11.44
CA LYS A 182 2.62 -1.54 -11.50
C LYS A 182 3.03 -0.65 -12.67
N ASN A 183 2.33 -0.75 -13.81
CA ASN A 183 2.66 -0.02 -15.03
C ASN A 183 1.88 1.30 -15.16
N LEU A 184 1.10 1.70 -14.16
CA LEU A 184 0.37 2.96 -14.16
C LEU A 184 1.36 4.14 -14.08
N ASN A 185 1.35 4.98 -15.10
CA ASN A 185 2.24 6.14 -15.17
C ASN A 185 1.57 7.44 -14.67
N SER A 186 2.32 8.54 -14.58
CA SER A 186 1.85 9.81 -14.02
C SER A 186 0.78 10.52 -14.87
N ASN A 187 0.63 10.16 -16.15
CA ASN A 187 -0.38 10.74 -17.04
C ASN A 187 -1.68 9.93 -17.03
N GLN A 188 -1.68 8.77 -16.37
CA GLN A 188 -2.82 7.87 -16.35
C GLN A 188 -3.61 8.00 -15.06
N TYR A 189 -4.90 8.25 -15.23
CA TYR A 189 -5.90 8.33 -14.18
C TYR A 189 -6.85 7.15 -14.37
N ILE A 190 -7.14 6.43 -13.29
CA ILE A 190 -8.04 5.28 -13.34
C ILE A 190 -9.23 5.46 -12.42
N SER A 191 -10.34 4.83 -12.78
CA SER A 191 -11.48 4.63 -11.88
C SER A 191 -11.93 3.17 -11.93
N LEU A 192 -12.16 2.60 -10.76
CA LEU A 192 -12.69 1.25 -10.61
C LEU A 192 -14.19 1.26 -10.92
N LYS A 193 -14.65 0.34 -11.78
CA LYS A 193 -16.08 0.19 -12.04
C LYS A 193 -16.73 -0.65 -10.95
N TYR A 194 -17.41 0.03 -10.04
CA TYR A 194 -18.17 -0.59 -8.96
C TYR A 194 -19.57 -1.07 -9.40
N PRO A 195 -20.17 -2.05 -8.70
CA PRO A 195 -19.60 -2.77 -7.55
C PRO A 195 -18.52 -3.79 -7.93
N ILE A 196 -17.58 -4.02 -7.00
CA ILE A 196 -16.57 -5.10 -7.09
C ILE A 196 -16.87 -6.14 -6.01
N ALA A 197 -17.00 -7.40 -6.40
CA ALA A 197 -17.12 -8.49 -5.44
C ALA A 197 -15.73 -8.90 -4.92
N ILE A 198 -15.61 -9.08 -3.61
CA ILE A 198 -14.41 -9.59 -2.95
C ILE A 198 -14.79 -10.74 -2.01
N ARG A 199 -13.85 -11.66 -1.78
CA ARG A 199 -13.93 -12.65 -0.70
C ARG A 199 -13.02 -12.22 0.44
N ASP A 200 -13.56 -12.10 1.64
CA ASP A 200 -12.79 -11.72 2.83
C ASP A 200 -12.10 -12.92 3.49
N TYR A 201 -11.34 -12.65 4.56
CA TYR A 201 -10.58 -13.67 5.29
C TYR A 201 -11.47 -14.75 5.93
N ASN A 202 -12.77 -14.49 6.15
CA ASN A 202 -13.74 -15.46 6.64
C ASN A 202 -14.41 -16.25 5.50
N ASN A 203 -13.86 -16.16 4.28
CA ASN A 203 -14.41 -16.70 3.05
C ASN A 203 -15.80 -16.15 2.67
N GLN A 204 -16.19 -15.00 3.22
CA GLN A 204 -17.48 -14.37 2.91
C GLN A 204 -17.34 -13.47 1.67
N THR A 205 -18.30 -13.58 0.76
CA THR A 205 -18.38 -12.68 -0.40
C THR A 205 -19.03 -11.37 0.01
N LYS A 206 -18.35 -10.25 -0.27
CA LYS A 206 -18.81 -8.88 -0.02
C LYS A 206 -18.81 -8.09 -1.31
N SER A 207 -19.76 -7.17 -1.44
CA SER A 207 -19.81 -6.20 -2.55
C SER A 207 -19.23 -4.88 -2.07
N ILE A 208 -18.23 -4.37 -2.78
CA ILE A 208 -17.59 -3.07 -2.54
C ILE A 208 -18.17 -2.06 -3.53
N ALA A 209 -18.67 -0.93 -3.05
CA ALA A 209 -19.34 0.08 -3.87
C ALA A 209 -18.51 1.37 -4.11
N SER A 210 -17.37 1.54 -3.44
CA SER A 210 -16.54 2.75 -3.55
C SER A 210 -15.07 2.52 -3.19
N ASN A 211 -14.22 3.48 -3.52
CA ASN A 211 -12.80 3.52 -3.10
C ASN A 211 -12.68 3.41 -1.58
N LEU A 212 -13.51 4.18 -0.84
CA LEU A 212 -13.50 4.20 0.63
C LEU A 212 -13.89 2.83 1.22
N GLU A 213 -14.91 2.17 0.66
CA GLU A 213 -15.28 0.82 1.10
C GLU A 213 -14.17 -0.19 0.82
N PHE A 214 -13.47 -0.06 -0.32
CA PHE A 214 -12.34 -0.91 -0.64
C PHE A 214 -11.21 -0.71 0.39
N GLU A 215 -10.82 0.54 0.67
CA GLU A 215 -9.81 0.81 1.70
C GLU A 215 -10.23 0.32 3.09
N ASN A 216 -11.50 0.39 3.44
CA ASN A 216 -12.00 -0.13 4.71
C ASN A 216 -11.92 -1.66 4.75
N ALA A 217 -12.25 -2.35 3.66
CA ALA A 217 -12.07 -3.79 3.55
C ALA A 217 -10.58 -4.20 3.64
N ILE A 218 -9.69 -3.43 3.02
CA ILE A 218 -8.23 -3.59 3.13
C ILE A 218 -7.77 -3.41 4.58
N LYS A 219 -8.19 -2.32 5.25
CA LYS A 219 -7.83 -2.06 6.65
C LYS A 219 -8.29 -3.19 7.56
N TYR A 220 -9.51 -3.68 7.34
CA TYR A 220 -10.04 -4.82 8.07
C TYR A 220 -9.21 -6.08 7.83
N ALA A 221 -8.79 -6.35 6.60
CA ALA A 221 -7.91 -7.48 6.30
C ALA A 221 -6.54 -7.36 6.99
N ILE A 222 -5.93 -6.17 6.98
CA ILE A 222 -4.67 -5.88 7.70
C ILE A 222 -4.82 -6.14 9.20
N ASP A 223 -5.90 -5.67 9.83
CA ASP A 223 -6.09 -5.78 11.28
C ASP A 223 -6.43 -7.19 11.77
N TYR A 224 -7.20 -7.94 10.98
CA TYR A 224 -7.86 -9.16 11.46
C TYR A 224 -7.42 -10.44 10.76
N CYS A 225 -6.77 -10.38 9.59
CA CYS A 225 -6.22 -11.58 8.97
C CYS A 225 -4.88 -11.93 9.65
N PRO A 226 -4.73 -13.15 10.24
CA PRO A 226 -3.51 -13.54 10.92
C PRO A 226 -2.27 -13.52 10.03
N GLU A 227 -2.43 -13.84 8.74
CA GLU A 227 -1.34 -13.84 7.74
C GLU A 227 -0.70 -12.45 7.52
N ASN A 228 -1.37 -11.36 7.93
CA ASN A 228 -0.78 -10.02 7.89
C ASN A 228 -0.03 -9.64 9.17
N ASN A 229 -0.20 -10.40 10.25
CA ASN A 229 0.27 -10.06 11.60
C ASN A 229 1.23 -11.11 12.15
N ILE A 230 2.18 -11.55 11.31
CA ILE A 230 3.18 -12.58 11.65
C ILE A 230 4.36 -12.04 12.47
N VAL A 231 4.51 -10.72 12.54
CA VAL A 231 5.51 -10.02 13.38
C VAL A 231 4.80 -9.01 14.25
N THR A 232 5.11 -9.03 15.56
CA THR A 232 4.60 -8.04 16.51
C THR A 232 5.57 -6.88 16.61
N LEU A 233 5.13 -5.67 16.22
CA LEU A 233 5.90 -4.44 16.37
C LEU A 233 5.21 -3.51 17.38
N ASP A 234 6.01 -2.84 18.21
CA ASP A 234 5.52 -1.74 19.05
C ASP A 234 5.55 -0.43 18.27
N PHE A 235 4.39 0.23 18.18
CA PHE A 235 4.25 1.47 17.43
C PHE A 235 5.04 2.64 18.03
N VAL A 236 5.08 2.75 19.35
CA VAL A 236 5.77 3.86 20.03
C VAL A 236 7.28 3.68 19.92
N GLU A 237 7.77 2.46 20.10
CA GLU A 237 9.17 2.12 19.87
C GLU A 237 9.55 2.44 18.42
N THR A 238 8.75 1.99 17.46
CA THR A 238 8.99 2.26 16.03
C THR A 238 9.03 3.77 15.75
N LEU A 239 7.98 4.49 16.14
CA LEU A 239 7.84 5.93 15.90
C LEU A 239 9.02 6.73 16.47
N THR A 240 9.48 6.38 17.67
CA THR A 240 10.57 7.10 18.37
C THR A 240 11.97 6.68 17.95
N LYS A 241 12.12 5.59 17.19
CA LYS A 241 13.42 5.06 16.78
C LYS A 241 13.94 5.72 15.50
N GLY A 242 14.51 6.91 15.60
CA GLY A 242 15.22 7.58 14.49
C GLY A 242 14.41 8.68 13.79
N ALA A 243 14.83 9.06 12.58
CA ALA A 243 14.25 10.16 11.82
C ALA A 243 13.26 9.67 10.74
N TRP A 244 12.32 10.54 10.40
CA TRP A 244 11.27 10.29 9.41
C TRP A 244 11.16 11.44 8.40
N GLY A 245 10.94 11.13 7.14
CA GLY A 245 10.45 12.05 6.10
C GLY A 245 8.96 11.87 5.86
N ILE A 246 8.34 12.78 5.11
CA ILE A 246 6.96 12.65 4.64
C ILE A 246 7.00 12.28 3.16
N PRO A 247 6.83 11.00 2.79
CA PRO A 247 6.76 10.57 1.39
C PRO A 247 5.40 10.87 0.75
N TYR A 248 4.36 11.07 1.56
CA TYR A 248 3.02 11.39 1.08
C TYR A 248 2.21 12.17 2.11
N PHE A 249 1.61 13.28 1.69
CA PHE A 249 0.63 14.03 2.48
C PHE A 249 -0.48 14.58 1.56
N PHE A 250 -1.72 14.19 1.87
CA PHE A 250 -2.90 14.61 1.13
C PHE A 250 -3.96 15.15 2.09
N ASP A 251 -4.41 16.37 1.82
CA ASP A 251 -5.48 17.05 2.54
C ASP A 251 -6.25 17.94 1.57
N ASN A 252 -7.34 17.38 1.02
CA ASN A 252 -8.11 17.89 -0.14
C ASN A 252 -7.31 17.97 -1.46
N SER A 253 -6.00 18.16 -1.39
CA SER A 253 -5.06 18.08 -2.52
C SER A 253 -3.75 17.45 -2.08
N GLU A 254 -2.96 17.01 -3.06
CA GLU A 254 -1.58 16.52 -2.87
C GLU A 254 -0.68 17.68 -2.39
N LYS A 255 -0.01 17.50 -1.25
CA LYS A 255 0.78 18.54 -0.57
C LYS A 255 2.20 18.08 -0.20
N THR A 256 2.63 16.89 -0.62
CA THR A 256 3.91 16.27 -0.25
C THR A 256 5.11 17.17 -0.53
N ALA A 257 5.14 17.82 -1.69
CA ALA A 257 6.25 18.68 -2.10
C ALA A 257 6.57 19.79 -1.07
N THR A 258 5.53 20.28 -0.37
CA THR A 258 5.64 21.28 0.70
C THR A 258 6.54 20.83 1.85
N TYR A 259 6.51 19.54 2.16
CA TYR A 259 7.23 18.93 3.28
C TYR A 259 8.53 18.23 2.85
N SER A 260 8.89 18.30 1.57
CA SER A 260 10.15 17.74 1.08
C SER A 260 11.36 18.37 1.79
N GLY A 261 12.30 17.51 2.17
CA GLY A 261 13.51 17.87 2.92
C GLY A 261 13.34 17.92 4.44
N TYR A 262 12.12 17.95 4.99
CA TYR A 262 11.92 17.89 6.43
C TYR A 262 12.36 16.53 7.02
N SER A 263 12.81 16.56 8.27
CA SER A 263 13.17 15.41 9.09
C SER A 263 12.45 15.52 10.43
N PHE A 264 11.60 14.56 10.75
CA PHE A 264 10.81 14.50 11.97
C PHE A 264 11.43 13.46 12.91
N VAL A 265 11.72 13.86 14.15
CA VAL A 265 12.24 12.99 15.20
C VAL A 265 11.28 13.04 16.38
N PHE A 266 10.57 11.93 16.60
CA PHE A 266 9.67 11.75 17.73
C PHE A 266 10.47 11.26 18.93
N LYS A 267 10.31 11.89 20.09
CA LYS A 267 11.03 11.53 21.32
C LYS A 267 10.08 10.96 22.36
N SER A 268 10.65 10.15 23.27
CA SER A 268 9.91 9.51 24.37
C SER A 268 9.28 10.49 25.36
N ASP A 269 9.73 11.75 25.38
CA ASP A 269 9.16 12.83 26.19
C ASP A 269 7.93 13.49 25.54
N GLN A 270 7.37 12.88 24.49
CA GLN A 270 6.22 13.38 23.71
C GLN A 270 6.52 14.66 22.89
N SER A 271 7.78 15.07 22.78
CA SER A 271 8.18 16.09 21.81
C SER A 271 8.46 15.50 20.43
N VAL A 272 8.17 16.28 19.37
CA VAL A 272 8.58 15.96 18.00
C VAL A 272 9.35 17.15 17.43
N VAL A 273 10.57 16.90 16.94
CA VAL A 273 11.42 17.93 16.33
C VAL A 273 11.37 17.77 14.82
N ALA A 274 10.90 18.79 14.12
CA ALA A 274 10.89 18.87 12.67
C ALA A 274 12.01 19.79 12.20
N THR A 275 12.93 19.29 11.37
CA THR A 275 14.11 20.02 10.91
C THR A 275 14.19 20.06 9.39
N LYS A 276 14.47 21.22 8.80
CA LYS A 276 14.77 21.39 7.37
C LYS A 276 15.94 22.37 7.22
N GLY A 277 17.11 21.84 6.84
CA GLY A 277 18.35 22.62 6.83
C GLY A 277 18.70 23.12 8.23
N ALA A 278 18.90 24.44 8.39
CA ALA A 278 19.19 25.06 9.68
C ALA A 278 17.94 25.45 10.50
N VAL A 279 16.74 25.28 9.94
CA VAL A 279 15.48 25.64 10.62
C VAL A 279 14.92 24.41 11.33
N SER A 280 14.56 24.56 12.61
CA SER A 280 13.91 23.53 13.40
C SER A 280 12.71 24.09 14.17
N GLU A 281 11.66 23.29 14.29
CA GLU A 281 10.53 23.55 15.17
C GLU A 281 10.29 22.33 16.07
N THR A 282 9.95 22.59 17.33
CA THR A 282 9.53 21.56 18.28
C THR A 282 8.02 21.62 18.44
N GLY A 283 7.35 20.53 18.09
CA GLY A 283 5.94 20.27 18.39
C GLY A 283 5.76 19.25 19.50
N GLN A 284 4.54 18.77 19.65
CA GLN A 284 4.15 17.69 20.57
C GLN A 284 3.46 16.58 19.80
N TRP A 285 3.55 15.36 20.31
CA TRP A 285 2.81 14.21 19.79
C TRP A 285 2.24 13.37 20.94
N GLU A 286 1.11 12.73 20.70
CA GLU A 286 0.52 11.75 21.62
C GLU A 286 -0.09 10.59 20.85
N THR A 287 -0.13 9.41 21.47
CA THR A 287 -0.84 8.26 20.92
C THR A 287 -1.99 7.85 21.82
N THR A 288 -3.14 7.61 21.23
CA THR A 288 -4.33 7.14 21.94
C THR A 288 -4.92 5.93 21.22
N VAL A 289 -5.79 5.19 21.91
CA VAL A 289 -6.62 4.16 21.28
C VAL A 289 -8.07 4.55 21.48
N GLN A 290 -8.79 4.72 20.37
CA GLN A 290 -10.21 5.09 20.38
C GLN A 290 -10.99 4.06 19.57
N TYR A 291 -11.96 3.41 20.20
CA TYR A 291 -12.76 2.33 19.59
C TYR A 291 -11.90 1.22 18.96
N GLY A 292 -10.80 0.83 19.63
CA GLY A 292 -9.87 -0.19 19.14
C GLY A 292 -8.91 0.29 18.04
N VAL A 293 -9.02 1.54 17.57
CA VAL A 293 -8.13 2.11 16.55
C VAL A 293 -7.07 2.99 17.22
N LYS A 294 -5.80 2.65 17.01
CA LYS A 294 -4.67 3.48 17.44
C LYS A 294 -4.63 4.78 16.63
N GLN A 295 -4.38 5.90 17.30
CA GLN A 295 -4.27 7.21 16.71
C GLN A 295 -2.94 7.86 17.09
N LEU A 296 -2.37 8.62 16.17
CA LEU A 296 -1.26 9.54 16.40
C LEU A 296 -1.78 10.96 16.26
N LYS A 297 -1.67 11.75 17.32
CA LYS A 297 -1.93 13.18 17.26
C LYS A 297 -0.62 13.92 17.24
N ILE A 298 -0.54 14.91 16.37
CA ILE A 298 0.62 15.79 16.21
C ILE A 298 0.14 17.23 16.37
N ASN A 299 0.96 18.05 17.03
CA ASN A 299 0.68 19.46 17.23
C ASN A 299 1.93 20.33 17.07
N PHE A 300 1.92 21.18 16.07
CA PHE A 300 2.90 22.24 15.80
C PHE A 300 2.22 23.61 15.86
N ASN A 301 3.02 24.66 16.12
CA ASN A 301 2.52 26.01 16.32
C ASN A 301 2.66 26.88 15.07
N THR A 302 3.61 26.60 14.19
CA THR A 302 3.76 27.39 12.96
C THR A 302 2.63 27.10 11.97
N GLU A 303 2.37 28.07 11.09
CA GLU A 303 1.34 27.93 10.06
C GLU A 303 1.59 26.72 9.15
N LEU A 304 2.85 26.47 8.77
CA LEU A 304 3.23 25.42 7.83
C LEU A 304 3.13 24.02 8.44
N LEU A 305 3.78 23.79 9.57
CA LEU A 305 3.73 22.48 10.24
C LEU A 305 2.39 22.26 10.94
N GLY A 306 1.70 23.33 11.34
CA GLY A 306 0.36 23.27 11.91
C GLY A 306 -0.69 22.68 10.95
N LYS A 307 -0.45 22.66 9.63
CA LYS A 307 -1.32 21.93 8.69
C LYS A 307 -1.23 20.41 8.81
N LEU A 308 -0.20 19.87 9.47
CA LEU A 308 -0.08 18.45 9.81
C LEU A 308 -0.85 18.09 11.09
N ASN A 309 -1.32 19.09 11.84
CA ASN A 309 -2.02 18.85 13.10
C ASN A 309 -3.34 18.10 12.84
N GLY A 310 -3.60 17.10 13.67
CA GLY A 310 -4.78 16.26 13.51
C GLY A 310 -4.73 15.03 14.41
N ASN A 311 -5.83 14.30 14.48
CA ASN A 311 -5.91 13.00 15.14
C ASN A 311 -5.89 11.92 14.05
N TRP A 312 -4.70 11.46 13.70
CA TRP A 312 -4.48 10.57 12.58
C TRP A 312 -4.70 9.12 12.99
N LYS A 313 -5.62 8.40 12.33
CA LYS A 313 -5.83 6.97 12.59
C LYS A 313 -4.72 6.16 11.92
N LEU A 314 -4.11 5.26 12.67
CA LEU A 314 -3.10 4.35 12.15
C LEU A 314 -3.72 3.39 11.14
N PHE A 315 -3.19 3.38 9.92
CA PHE A 315 -3.59 2.47 8.85
C PHE A 315 -2.76 1.19 8.88
N GLU A 316 -1.44 1.32 8.75
CA GLU A 316 -0.47 0.24 8.86
C GLU A 316 0.91 0.83 9.19
N PHE A 317 1.83 0.01 9.71
CA PHE A 317 3.22 0.40 9.88
C PHE A 317 4.17 -0.81 9.91
N ASN A 318 5.43 -0.56 9.62
CA ASN A 318 6.57 -1.45 9.87
C ASN A 318 7.76 -0.62 10.39
N ASN A 319 8.99 -1.15 10.43
CA ASN A 319 10.11 -0.40 11.03
C ASN A 319 10.50 0.86 10.25
N SER A 320 10.16 0.95 8.96
CA SER A 320 10.55 2.07 8.10
C SER A 320 9.40 2.85 7.51
N GLN A 321 8.14 2.43 7.69
CA GLN A 321 6.97 3.10 7.12
C GLN A 321 5.84 3.18 8.13
N ILE A 322 5.19 4.34 8.19
CA ILE A 322 3.97 4.56 8.97
C ILE A 322 2.95 5.19 8.03
N ARG A 323 1.78 4.58 7.91
CA ARG A 323 0.68 5.12 7.11
C ARG A 323 -0.49 5.49 8.01
N LEU A 324 -0.93 6.73 7.91
CA LEU A 324 -2.04 7.25 8.68
C LEU A 324 -3.12 7.80 7.76
N ARG A 325 -4.37 7.78 8.24
CA ARG A 325 -5.49 8.42 7.55
C ARG A 325 -6.46 9.08 8.52
N ASP A 326 -7.19 10.06 8.03
CA ASP A 326 -8.41 10.59 8.66
C ASP A 326 -9.56 10.45 7.66
N VAL A 327 -10.75 10.08 8.13
CA VAL A 327 -11.96 9.83 7.34
C VAL A 327 -13.18 10.56 7.90
N SER A 328 -12.97 11.60 8.72
CA SER A 328 -14.03 12.34 9.42
C SER A 328 -14.93 13.17 8.48
N ASN A 329 -14.33 14.05 7.67
CA ASN A 329 -15.04 14.93 6.73
C ASN A 329 -14.70 14.63 5.27
N SER A 330 -13.40 14.51 5.00
CA SER A 330 -12.81 14.04 3.74
C SER A 330 -11.74 13.02 4.11
N THR A 331 -11.34 12.18 3.14
CA THR A 331 -10.24 11.26 3.38
C THR A 331 -8.91 12.00 3.23
N LYS A 332 -8.14 12.03 4.31
CA LYS A 332 -6.80 12.63 4.38
C LYS A 332 -5.78 11.56 4.66
N TYR A 333 -4.55 11.75 4.21
CA TYR A 333 -3.47 10.79 4.41
C TYR A 333 -2.19 11.51 4.84
N LEU A 334 -1.49 10.94 5.82
CA LEU A 334 -0.18 11.41 6.27
C LEU A 334 0.71 10.20 6.47
N TYR A 335 1.73 10.06 5.62
CA TYR A 335 2.68 8.97 5.70
C TYR A 335 4.03 9.47 6.20
N PHE A 336 4.73 8.57 6.87
CA PHE A 336 6.12 8.75 7.26
C PHE A 336 6.95 7.59 6.71
N GLU A 337 8.17 7.90 6.28
CA GLU A 337 9.17 6.91 5.86
C GLU A 337 10.52 7.20 6.50
N LYS A 338 11.27 6.16 6.86
CA LYS A 338 12.59 6.29 7.48
C LYS A 338 13.54 7.05 6.57
N LYS A 339 14.38 7.89 7.19
CA LYS A 339 15.49 8.56 6.52
C LYS A 339 16.79 7.80 6.62
#